data_AF-A0AAP3A5L0-F1
#
_entry.id   AF-A0AAP3A5L0-F1
#
_cell.length_a   1.000
_cell.length_b   1.000
_cell.length_c   1.000
_cell.angle_alpha   90.00
_cell.angle_beta   90.00
_cell.angle_gamma   90.00
#
_symmetry.space_group_name_H-M   'P 1'
#
loop_
_entity.id
_entity.type
_entity.pdbx_description
1 polymer ?
#
loop_
_entity_poly.entity_id
_entity_poly.type
_entity_poly.pdbx_seq_one_letter_code
_entity_poly.pdbx_strand_id
1 'polypeptide(L)' 'PPASKKVSVISSDLTLHIGFDTEYVFNPETQQNDILSYQSYVVLPDNTGISNIIYPPDSQKKSRLSFKEFLCQTITP' A
#
# COMPACT_ATOMS: atom_id res chain seq x y z
N PRO A 1 8.75 31.82 29.72
CA PRO A 1 8.18 31.50 28.38
C PRO A 1 8.21 29.99 28.13
N PRO A 2 7.07 29.33 27.85
CA PRO A 2 7.10 27.90 27.54
C PRO A 2 7.89 27.69 26.24
N ALA A 3 8.81 26.74 26.26
CA ALA A 3 9.68 26.42 25.14
C ALA A 3 8.81 26.08 23.91
N SER A 4 8.99 26.85 22.83
CA SER A 4 8.35 26.60 21.54
C SER A 4 8.75 25.19 21.09
N LYS A 5 7.76 24.29 20.98
CA LYS A 5 7.98 22.96 20.38
C LYS A 5 8.53 23.18 18.98
N LYS A 6 9.76 22.74 18.72
CA LYS A 6 10.31 22.69 17.36
C LYS A 6 9.42 21.75 16.54
N VAL A 7 8.53 22.32 15.74
CA VAL A 7 7.82 21.60 14.70
C VAL A 7 8.86 21.32 13.62
N SER A 8 9.23 20.06 13.44
CA SER A 8 10.06 19.63 12.31
C SER A 8 9.29 19.88 11.02
N VAL A 9 9.75 20.85 10.23
CA VAL A 9 9.26 21.08 8.88
C VAL A 9 9.74 19.90 8.04
N ILE A 10 8.81 19.03 7.63
CA ILE A 10 9.11 17.94 6.69
C ILE A 10 9.22 18.60 5.31
N SER A 11 10.36 18.43 4.64
CA SER A 11 10.56 18.93 3.29
C SER A 11 9.63 18.20 2.31
N SER A 12 9.00 18.94 1.40
CA SER A 12 8.28 18.39 0.25
C SER A 12 9.18 17.49 -0.59
N ASP A 13 10.48 17.79 -0.65
CA ASP A 13 11.48 17.04 -1.43
C ASP A 13 11.77 15.65 -0.86
N LEU A 14 11.27 15.37 0.36
CA LEU A 14 11.38 14.10 1.06
C LEU A 14 10.01 13.43 1.27
N THR A 15 8.96 13.96 0.64
CA THR A 15 7.59 13.43 0.80
C THR A 15 7.29 12.43 -0.29
N LEU A 16 6.83 11.24 0.11
CA LEU A 16 6.36 10.20 -0.78
C LEU A 16 4.85 10.01 -0.54
N HIS A 17 4.04 10.17 -1.57
CA HIS A 17 2.59 9.93 -1.46
C HIS A 17 2.29 8.53 -1.94
N ILE A 18 1.61 7.72 -1.11
CA ILE A 18 1.23 6.35 -1.47
C ILE A 18 -0.28 6.18 -1.29
N GLY A 19 -0.93 5.63 -2.31
CA GLY A 19 -2.26 5.06 -2.25
C GLY A 19 -2.18 3.53 -2.23
N PHE A 20 -3.04 2.91 -1.43
CA PHE A 20 -3.24 1.46 -1.38
C PHE A 20 -4.69 1.11 -1.70
N ASP A 21 -4.88 0.02 -2.42
CA ASP A 21 -6.18 -0.58 -2.64
C ASP A 21 -6.08 -2.11 -2.64
N THR A 22 -7.21 -2.77 -2.48
CA THR A 22 -7.34 -4.23 -2.54
C THR A 22 -8.64 -4.62 -3.22
N GLU A 23 -8.57 -5.51 -4.20
CA GLU A 23 -9.76 -6.09 -4.83
C GLU A 23 -10.11 -7.46 -4.27
N TYR A 24 -11.40 -7.69 -4.13
CA TYR A 24 -11.97 -8.96 -3.68
C TYR A 24 -13.07 -9.42 -4.63
N VAL A 25 -13.21 -10.72 -4.77
CA VAL A 25 -14.32 -11.35 -5.49
C VAL A 25 -15.12 -12.21 -4.52
N PHE A 26 -16.44 -12.09 -4.56
CA PHE A 26 -17.30 -12.94 -3.74
C PHE A 26 -17.30 -14.37 -4.27
N ASN A 27 -16.97 -15.33 -3.41
CA ASN A 27 -17.01 -16.75 -3.69
C ASN A 27 -18.33 -17.35 -3.15
N PRO A 28 -19.27 -17.78 -4.02
CA PRO A 28 -20.56 -18.29 -3.59
C PRO A 28 -20.48 -19.67 -2.93
N GLU A 29 -19.45 -20.46 -3.23
CA GLU A 29 -19.26 -21.82 -2.67
C GLU A 29 -18.86 -21.75 -1.20
N THR A 30 -17.94 -20.83 -0.87
CA THR A 30 -17.44 -20.64 0.50
C THR A 30 -18.20 -19.55 1.26
N GLN A 31 -19.06 -18.80 0.56
CA GLN A 31 -19.77 -17.60 1.03
C GLN A 31 -18.83 -16.54 1.63
N GLN A 32 -17.65 -16.37 1.05
CA GLN A 32 -16.62 -15.45 1.54
C GLN A 32 -16.03 -14.62 0.40
N ASN A 33 -15.43 -13.48 0.75
CA ASN A 33 -14.66 -12.67 -0.18
C ASN A 33 -13.23 -13.21 -0.30
N ASP A 34 -12.93 -13.67 -1.50
CA ASP A 34 -11.64 -14.15 -1.96
C ASP A 34 -10.80 -12.95 -2.42
N ILE A 35 -9.54 -12.89 -1.97
CA ILE A 35 -8.64 -11.80 -2.39
C ILE A 35 -8.30 -11.98 -3.87
N LEU A 36 -8.37 -10.90 -4.66
CA LEU A 36 -8.00 -10.89 -6.07
C LEU A 36 -6.64 -10.24 -6.29
N SER A 37 -6.41 -9.07 -5.70
CA SER A 37 -5.17 -8.32 -5.88
C SER A 37 -4.94 -7.28 -4.78
N TYR A 38 -3.68 -6.88 -4.64
CA TYR A 38 -3.24 -5.71 -3.89
C TYR A 38 -2.69 -4.68 -4.88
N GLN A 39 -3.13 -3.44 -4.78
CA GLN A 39 -2.75 -2.38 -5.71
C GLN A 39 -2.10 -1.24 -4.94
N SER A 40 -1.03 -0.67 -5.49
CA SER A 40 -0.43 0.54 -4.97
C SER A 40 -0.13 1.56 -6.06
N TYR A 41 -0.17 2.83 -5.67
CA TYR A 41 0.26 3.94 -6.51
C TYR A 41 1.14 4.87 -5.69
N VAL A 42 2.37 5.07 -6.14
CA VAL A 42 3.36 5.92 -5.50
C VAL A 42 3.59 7.16 -6.36
N VAL A 43 3.49 8.34 -5.76
CA VAL A 43 3.91 9.61 -6.37
C VAL A 43 5.23 10.04 -5.76
N LEU A 44 6.26 10.12 -6.59
CA LEU A 44 7.60 10.58 -6.24
C LEU A 44 7.66 12.12 -6.14
N PRO A 45 8.69 12.71 -5.50
CA PRO A 45 8.82 14.17 -5.39
C PRO A 45 8.88 14.92 -6.73
N ASP A 46 9.30 14.26 -7.81
CA ASP A 46 9.31 14.79 -9.18
C ASP A 46 7.95 14.69 -9.89
N ASN A 47 6.90 14.25 -9.18
CA ASN A 47 5.56 13.93 -9.66
C ASN A 47 5.46 12.69 -10.56
N THR A 48 6.52 11.88 -10.65
CA THR A 48 6.44 10.58 -11.34
C THR A 48 5.53 9.63 -10.55
N GLY A 49 4.58 9.03 -11.26
CA GLY A 49 3.68 8.01 -10.71
C GLY A 49 4.13 6.59 -11.03
N ILE A 50 4.20 5.73 -10.02
CA ILE A 50 4.54 4.31 -10.15
C ILE A 50 3.36 3.48 -9.65
N SER A 51 2.74 2.71 -10.55
CA SER A 51 1.67 1.78 -10.22
C SER A 51 2.20 0.35 -10.05
N ASN A 52 1.68 -0.38 -9.07
CA ASN A 52 1.95 -1.81 -8.91
C ASN A 52 0.67 -2.59 -8.63
N ILE A 53 0.60 -3.82 -9.10
CA ILE A 53 -0.45 -4.79 -8.80
C ILE A 53 0.20 -6.12 -8.46
N ILE A 54 -0.11 -6.64 -7.27
CA ILE A 54 0.36 -7.93 -6.79
C ILE A 54 -0.81 -8.89 -6.74
N TYR A 55 -0.70 -9.99 -7.48
CA TYR A 55 -1.65 -11.09 -7.43
C TYR A 55 -1.16 -12.13 -6.42
N PRO A 56 -1.97 -12.49 -5.41
CA PRO A 56 -1.64 -13.59 -4.53
C PRO A 56 -1.63 -14.92 -5.32
N PRO A 57 -0.88 -15.93 -4.85
CA PRO A 57 -0.76 -17.20 -5.56
C PRO A 57 -2.08 -17.99 -5.60
N ASP A 58 -2.96 -17.76 -4.63
CA ASP A 58 -4.32 -18.27 -4.59
C ASP A 58 -5.23 -17.31 -3.79
N SER A 59 -6.54 -17.58 -3.79
CA SER A 59 -7.53 -16.75 -3.09
C SER A 59 -7.64 -17.01 -1.58
N GLN A 60 -6.91 -18.00 -1.05
CA GLN A 60 -7.07 -18.44 0.32
C GLN A 60 -6.55 -17.41 1.31
N LYS A 61 -7.22 -17.30 2.46
CA LYS A 61 -6.83 -16.34 3.52
C LYS A 61 -5.38 -16.50 3.98
N LYS A 62 -4.86 -17.73 3.99
CA LYS A 62 -3.48 -18.05 4.42
C LYS A 62 -2.42 -17.51 3.45
N SER A 63 -2.80 -17.28 2.19
CA SER A 63 -1.94 -16.82 1.11
C SER A 63 -2.02 -15.29 0.94
N ARG A 64 -2.74 -14.60 1.84
CA ARG A 64 -2.83 -13.15 1.86
C ARG A 64 -1.50 -12.54 2.25
N LEU A 65 -1.11 -11.50 1.52
CA LEU A 65 0.10 -10.74 1.78
C LEU A 65 -0.08 -9.95 3.07
N SER A 66 0.91 -10.00 3.96
CA SER A 66 0.87 -9.13 5.13
C SER A 66 1.06 -7.67 4.70
N PHE A 67 0.48 -6.74 5.46
CA PHE A 67 0.66 -5.30 5.18
C PHE A 67 2.14 -4.91 5.16
N LYS A 68 2.97 -5.51 6.03
CA LYS A 68 4.41 -5.28 6.05
C LYS A 68 5.09 -5.70 4.75
N GLU A 69 4.79 -6.90 4.25
CA GLU A 69 5.37 -7.39 2.99
C GLU A 69 4.90 -6.56 1.81
N PHE A 70 3.62 -6.17 1.80
CA PHE A 70 3.06 -5.28 0.79
C PHE A 70 3.75 -3.90 0.76
N LEU A 71 3.99 -3.32 1.94
CA LEU A 71 4.74 -2.08 2.07
C LEU A 71 6.19 -2.23 1.58
N CYS A 72 6.87 -3.30 1.96
CA CYS A 72 8.23 -3.57 1.47
C CYS A 72 8.24 -3.65 -0.06
N GLN A 73 7.36 -4.44 -0.67
CA GLN A 73 7.30 -4.56 -2.13
C GLN A 73 6.88 -3.25 -2.84
N THR A 74 6.17 -2.35 -2.16
CA THR A 74 5.78 -1.05 -2.74
C THR A 74 6.88 0.00 -2.64
N ILE A 75 7.62 0.04 -1.53
CA ILE A 75 8.61 1.09 -1.24
C ILE A 75 10.01 0.70 -1.74
N THR A 76 10.32 -0.60 -1.81
CA THR A 76 11.57 -1.13 -2.35
C THR A 76 11.28 -1.98 -3.59
N PRO A 77 10.89 -1.38 -4.72
CA PRO A 77 10.64 -2.11 -5.96
C PRO A 77 11.89 -2.78 -6.52
#